data_AF-A0A972F6Z0-F1
#
_entry.id   AF-A0A972F6Z0-F1
#
_cell.length_a   1.000
_cell.length_b   1.000
_cell.length_c   1.000
_cell.angle_alpha   90.00
_cell.angle_beta   90.00
_cell.angle_gamma   90.00
#
_symmetry.space_group_name_H-M   'P 1'
#
loop_
_entity.id
_entity.type
_entity.pdbx_description
1 polymer ?
#
loop_
_entity_poly.entity_id
_entity_poly.type
_entity_poly.pdbx_seq_one_letter_code
_entity_poly.pdbx_strand_id
1 'polypeptide(L)'
;GLDKEVWQYFTVVPDIKSTGVKDGKRTDFYPVIIRAVNSLDATEASVWVPDWDILSIITERILNEVEGVNRVLYDMSPKPPATIEWD
;
A
#
# COMPACT_ATOMS: atom_id res chain seq x y z
N GLY A 1 11.06 1.83 -15.96
CA GLY A 1 11.06 1.80 -14.49
C GLY A 1 10.67 0.41 -14.05
N LEU A 2 10.12 0.31 -12.83
CA LEU A 2 9.53 -0.92 -12.25
C LEU A 2 8.43 -1.55 -13.12
N ASP A 3 7.95 -0.81 -14.12
CA ASP A 3 7.06 -1.19 -15.22
C ASP A 3 7.53 -2.41 -16.05
N LYS A 4 8.74 -2.93 -15.82
CA LYS A 4 9.21 -4.23 -16.38
C LYS A 4 9.14 -5.41 -15.39
N GLU A 5 8.89 -5.15 -14.11
CA GLU A 5 8.96 -6.15 -13.04
C GLU A 5 7.64 -6.32 -12.28
N VAL A 6 6.75 -5.32 -12.34
CA VAL A 6 5.45 -5.33 -11.64
C VAL A 6 4.30 -5.33 -12.63
N TRP A 7 3.36 -6.26 -12.47
CA TRP A 7 2.19 -6.37 -13.36
C TRP A 7 1.15 -5.29 -13.08
N GLN A 8 0.81 -5.09 -11.80
CA GLN A 8 -0.09 -4.02 -11.37
C GLN A 8 0.29 -3.51 -9.98
N TYR A 9 0.18 -2.20 -9.78
CA TYR A 9 0.36 -1.57 -8.48
C TYR A 9 -0.62 -0.41 -8.30
N PHE A 10 -1.16 -0.26 -7.09
CA PHE A 10 -2.11 0.80 -6.73
C PHE A 10 -2.19 0.97 -5.22
N THR A 11 -3.00 1.93 -4.76
CA THR A 11 -3.26 2.18 -3.35
C THR A 11 -4.75 2.14 -3.05
N VAL A 12 -5.09 1.67 -1.85
CA VAL A 12 -6.47 1.59 -1.33
C VAL A 12 -6.56 2.39 -0.03
N VAL A 13 -7.65 3.13 0.14
CA VAL A 13 -7.99 3.78 1.41
C VAL A 13 -9.23 3.09 1.96
N PRO A 14 -9.09 2.14 2.89
CA PRO A 14 -10.25 1.46 3.47
C PRO A 14 -11.05 2.42 4.35
N ASP A 15 -12.36 2.17 4.50
CA ASP A 15 -13.23 2.95 5.38
C ASP A 15 -13.06 2.56 6.86
N ILE A 16 -11.80 2.64 7.32
CA ILE A 16 -11.41 2.48 8.71
C ILE A 16 -10.43 3.60 9.06
N LYS A 17 -10.51 4.10 10.29
CA LYS A 17 -9.55 5.06 10.81
C LYS A 17 -8.53 4.36 11.70
N SER A 18 -7.30 4.86 11.67
CA SER A 18 -6.21 4.42 12.53
C SER A 18 -5.76 5.55 13.43
N THR A 19 -5.24 5.22 14.61
CA THR A 19 -4.66 6.22 15.52
C THR A 19 -3.24 6.56 15.10
N GLY A 20 -2.88 7.84 15.23
CA GLY A 20 -1.54 8.34 14.96
C GLY A 20 -1.24 9.60 15.78
N VAL A 21 -0.07 10.19 15.52
CA VAL A 21 0.34 11.47 16.13
C VAL A 21 0.82 12.40 15.03
N LYS A 22 0.27 13.61 14.97
CA LYS A 22 0.72 14.69 14.09
C LYS A 22 0.77 15.99 14.90
N ASP A 23 1.86 16.73 14.80
CA ASP A 23 2.09 17.99 15.52
C ASP A 23 1.83 17.89 17.04
N GLY A 24 2.24 16.76 17.64
CA GLY A 24 2.07 16.48 19.07
C GLY A 24 0.63 16.18 19.50
N LYS A 25 -0.32 16.06 18.57
CA LYS A 25 -1.72 15.71 18.85
C LYS A 25 -2.05 14.32 18.31
N ARG A 26 -2.91 13.61 19.03
CA ARG A 26 -3.49 12.36 18.54
C ARG A 26 -4.37 12.64 17.32
N THR A 27 -4.22 11.84 16.28
CA THR A 27 -5.05 11.89 15.07
C THR A 27 -5.80 10.58 14.87
N ASP A 28 -7.03 10.69 14.37
CA ASP A 28 -7.83 9.57 13.87
C ASP A 28 -8.02 9.76 12.36
N PHE A 29 -7.03 9.28 11.61
CA PHE A 29 -6.85 9.49 10.17
C PHE A 29 -6.86 8.15 9.43
N TYR A 30 -6.88 8.20 8.10
CA TYR A 30 -7.00 6.99 7.29
C TYR A 30 -5.64 6.31 7.10
N PRO A 31 -5.60 4.97 7.04
CA PRO A 31 -4.46 4.26 6.49
C PRO A 31 -4.53 4.26 4.96
N VAL A 32 -3.36 4.12 4.33
CA VAL A 32 -3.22 3.80 2.91
C VAL A 32 -2.60 2.42 2.80
N ILE A 33 -3.19 1.55 1.99
CA ILE A 33 -2.67 0.21 1.69
C ILE A 33 -2.07 0.25 0.30
N ILE A 34 -0.79 -0.07 0.18
CA ILE A 34 -0.10 -0.27 -1.09
C ILE A 34 -0.30 -1.73 -1.51
N ARG A 35 -0.73 -1.93 -2.75
CA ARG A 35 -0.87 -3.24 -3.38
C ARG A 35 0.02 -3.26 -4.62
N ALA A 36 0.94 -4.22 -4.70
CA ALA A 36 1.71 -4.46 -5.91
C ALA A 36 1.91 -5.96 -6.11
N VAL A 37 1.58 -6.44 -7.31
CA VAL A 37 1.52 -7.86 -7.62
C VAL A 37 2.14 -8.16 -8.98
N ASN A 38 2.64 -9.39 -9.11
CA ASN A 38 3.14 -9.97 -10.34
C ASN A 38 2.18 -11.06 -10.78
N SER A 39 1.78 -11.02 -12.04
CA SER A 39 0.90 -12.02 -12.63
C SER A 39 1.18 -12.17 -14.12
N LEU A 40 0.97 -13.38 -14.65
CA LEU A 40 1.07 -13.68 -16.07
C LEU A 40 -0.32 -13.69 -16.75
N ASP A 41 -1.37 -14.06 -16.02
CA ASP A 41 -2.72 -14.28 -16.57
C ASP A 41 -3.88 -13.85 -15.65
N ALA A 42 -3.58 -13.09 -14.58
CA ALA A 42 -4.52 -12.62 -13.55
C ALA A 42 -5.27 -13.70 -12.77
N THR A 43 -5.05 -15.00 -13.02
CA THR A 43 -5.69 -16.08 -12.25
C THR A 43 -4.96 -16.33 -10.93
N GLU A 44 -3.64 -16.27 -10.96
CA GLU A 44 -2.74 -16.29 -9.81
C GLU A 44 -1.87 -15.03 -9.80
N ALA A 45 -1.56 -14.52 -8.62
CA ALA A 45 -0.68 -13.37 -8.47
C ALA A 45 0.19 -13.50 -7.22
N SER A 46 1.49 -13.30 -7.38
CA SER A 46 2.43 -13.19 -6.27
C SER A 46 2.58 -11.74 -5.86
N VAL A 47 2.90 -11.53 -4.59
CA VAL A 47 3.20 -10.19 -4.07
C VAL A 47 4.56 -9.78 -4.61
N TRP A 48 4.64 -8.59 -5.20
CA TRP A 48 5.94 -8.03 -5.56
C TRP A 48 6.71 -7.70 -4.28
N VAL A 49 8.00 -8.04 -4.23
CA VAL A 49 8.84 -7.77 -3.06
C VAL A 49 9.71 -6.55 -3.38
N PRO A 50 9.33 -5.35 -2.92
CA PRO A 50 10.13 -4.15 -3.10
C PRO A 50 11.40 -4.18 -2.23
N ASP A 51 12.43 -3.47 -2.70
CA ASP A 51 13.51 -3.04 -1.82
C ASP A 51 12.96 -2.13 -0.72
N TRP A 52 13.44 -2.32 0.51
CA TRP A 52 13.02 -1.54 1.67
C TRP A 52 13.24 -0.03 1.51
N ASP A 53 14.27 0.36 0.77
CA ASP A 53 14.56 1.77 0.48
C ASP A 53 13.44 2.40 -0.36
N ILE A 54 12.90 1.66 -1.34
CA ILE A 54 11.79 2.11 -2.17
C ILE A 54 10.53 2.26 -1.31
N LEU A 55 10.21 1.27 -0.48
CA LEU A 55 9.07 1.36 0.44
C LEU A 55 9.20 2.52 1.43
N SER A 56 10.41 2.78 1.92
CA SER A 56 10.66 3.88 2.85
C SER A 56 10.41 5.24 2.20
N ILE A 57 10.89 5.44 0.97
CA ILE A 57 10.64 6.66 0.20
C ILE A 57 9.13 6.85 -0.05
N ILE A 58 8.43 5.80 -0.49
CA ILE A 58 6.98 5.89 -0.73
C ILE A 58 6.23 6.22 0.57
N THR A 59 6.60 5.56 1.67
CA THR A 59 5.98 5.76 2.98
C THR A 59 6.18 7.18 3.49
N GLU A 60 7.41 7.71 3.42
CA GLU A 60 7.73 9.07 3.84
C GLU A 60 6.92 10.09 3.05
N ARG A 61 6.87 9.94 1.73
CA ARG A 61 6.11 10.84 0.86
C ARG A 61 4.62 10.81 1.16
N ILE A 62 4.01 9.63 1.31
CA ILE A 62 2.58 9.53 1.63
C ILE A 62 2.26 10.21 2.97
N LEU A 63 3.05 9.94 4.02
CA LEU A 63 2.79 10.48 5.36
C LEU A 63 3.00 12.00 5.43
N ASN A 64 3.93 12.55 4.65
CA ASN A 64 4.25 13.97 4.65
C ASN A 64 3.37 14.79 3.68
N GLU A 65 3.08 14.25 2.49
CA GLU A 65 2.42 14.98 1.39
C GLU A 65 0.90 14.80 1.39
N VAL A 66 0.37 13.70 1.97
CA VAL A 66 -1.07 13.40 1.94
C VAL A 66 -1.74 13.76 3.26
N GLU A 67 -2.58 14.80 3.23
CA GLU A 67 -3.36 15.20 4.40
C GLU A 67 -4.40 14.14 4.77
N GLY A 68 -4.62 13.95 6.08
CA GLY A 68 -5.62 12.99 6.58
C GLY A 68 -5.19 11.52 6.52
N VAL A 69 -3.91 11.25 6.19
CA VAL A 69 -3.29 9.92 6.28
C VAL A 69 -2.31 9.88 7.45
N ASN A 70 -2.28 8.77 8.18
CA ASN A 70 -1.35 8.58 9.31
C ASN A 70 -0.69 7.20 9.36
N ARG A 71 -0.96 6.34 8.37
CA ARG A 71 -0.44 4.98 8.32
C ARG A 71 -0.32 4.53 6.88
N VAL A 72 0.77 3.83 6.59
CA VAL A 72 0.99 3.15 5.31
C VAL A 72 1.17 1.67 5.60
N LEU A 73 0.52 0.82 4.81
CA LEU A 73 0.56 -0.63 4.89
C LEU A 73 0.91 -1.18 3.51
N TYR A 74 1.42 -2.41 3.47
CA TYR A 74 1.69 -3.12 2.23
C TYR A 74 0.96 -4.46 2.26
N ASP A 75 0.14 -4.76 1.26
CA ASP A 75 -0.66 -5.98 1.20
C ASP A 75 0.19 -7.18 0.75
N MET A 76 0.49 -8.05 1.70
CA MET A 76 1.30 -9.26 1.55
C MET A 76 0.49 -10.50 1.15
N SER A 77 -0.78 -10.37 0.76
CA SER A 77 -1.66 -11.51 0.48
C SER A 77 -1.58 -11.93 -1.00
N PRO A 78 -1.14 -13.14 -1.37
CA PRO A 78 -1.18 -13.57 -2.77
C PRO A 78 -2.61 -13.85 -3.24
N LYS A 79 -2.79 -13.95 -4.56
CA LYS A 79 -3.99 -14.50 -5.19
C LYS A 79 -3.68 -15.93 -5.67
N PRO A 80 -4.39 -16.97 -5.20
CA PRO A 80 -5.29 -17.03 -4.04
C PRO A 80 -4.53 -16.96 -2.68
N PRO A 81 -5.20 -16.71 -1.53
CA PRO A 81 -6.65 -16.67 -1.32
C PRO A 81 -7.31 -15.30 -1.57
N ALA A 82 -6.52 -14.23 -1.71
CA ALA A 82 -7.06 -12.89 -1.94
C ALA A 82 -7.41 -12.66 -3.42
N THR A 83 -8.08 -11.55 -3.69
CA THR A 83 -8.18 -10.96 -5.04
C THR A 83 -7.05 -9.95 -5.28
N ILE A 84 -6.91 -9.49 -6.52
CA ILE A 84 -5.98 -8.39 -6.83
C ILE A 84 -6.56 -7.09 -6.29
N GLU A 85 -7.81 -6.81 -6.66
CA GLU A 85 -8.59 -5.65 -6.20
C GLU A 85 -9.06 -5.78 -4.74
N TRP A 86 -9.37 -4.62 -4.15
CA TRP A 86 -9.99 -4.45 -2.84
C TRP A 86 -11.34 -3.74 -3.03
N ASP A 87 -12.42 -4.52 -3.04
CA ASP A 87 -13.82 -4.05 -3.04
C ASP A 87 -14.56 -4.64 -1.83
#